data_AF-A0A7W6A6X9-F1
#
_entry.id   AF-A0A7W6A6X9-F1
#
_cell.length_a   1.000
_cell.length_b   1.000
_cell.length_c   1.000
_cell.angle_alpha   90.00
_cell.angle_beta   90.00
_cell.angle_gamma   90.00
#
_symmetry.space_group_name_H-M   'P 1'
#
loop_
_entity.id
_entity.type
_entity.pdbx_description
1 polymer ?
#
loop_
_entity_poly.entity_id
_entity_poly.type
_entity_poly.pdbx_seq_one_letter_code
_entity_poly.pdbx_strand_id
1 'polypeptide(L)'
;MIVIAAYIAGLFLVLREAVPWLKARASGVIYTRGHRRHKVLRAEEPERFAALAANRFRAMGVGALVLALAVGWTVWTLFGAVLQAAAPL
;
A
#
# COMPACT_ATOMS: atom_id res chain seq x y z
N MET A 1 0.29 -8.09 -20.23
CA MET A 1 -0.88 -8.16 -19.32
C MET A 1 -0.51 -8.28 -17.84
N ILE A 2 0.49 -9.08 -17.46
CA ILE A 2 0.88 -9.32 -16.05
C ILE A 2 1.31 -8.03 -15.31
N VAL A 3 2.05 -7.15 -15.97
CA VAL A 3 2.53 -5.88 -15.37
C VAL A 3 1.36 -4.95 -14.98
N ILE A 4 0.34 -4.86 -15.83
CA ILE A 4 -0.87 -4.07 -15.54
C ILE A 4 -1.60 -4.66 -14.32
N ALA A 5 -1.71 -5.98 -14.24
CA ALA A 5 -2.30 -6.65 -13.07
C ALA A 5 -1.48 -6.37 -11.79
N ALA A 6 -0.16 -6.33 -11.86
CA ALA A 6 0.70 -5.97 -10.72
C ALA A 6 0.49 -4.53 -10.26
N TYR A 7 0.33 -3.58 -11.18
CA TYR A 7 -0.02 -2.20 -10.84
C TYR A 7 -1.37 -2.09 -10.13
N ILE A 8 -2.40 -2.75 -10.66
CA ILE A 8 -3.75 -2.75 -10.07
C ILE A 8 -3.72 -3.41 -8.69
N ALA A 9 -3.08 -4.58 -8.56
CA ALA A 9 -2.99 -5.29 -7.28
C ALA A 9 -2.22 -4.48 -6.23
N GLY A 10 -1.07 -3.90 -6.60
CA GLY A 10 -0.28 -3.06 -5.71
C GLY A 10 -1.05 -1.83 -5.24
N LEU A 11 -1.71 -1.12 -6.17
CA LEU A 11 -2.52 0.05 -5.85
C LEU A 11 -3.72 -0.32 -4.96
N PHE A 12 -4.39 -1.43 -5.26
CA PHE A 12 -5.51 -1.91 -4.46
C PHE A 12 -5.07 -2.24 -3.03
N LEU A 13 -3.94 -2.93 -2.84
CA LEU A 13 -3.41 -3.26 -1.52
C LEU A 13 -3.06 -2.00 -0.71
N VAL A 14 -2.47 -0.99 -1.36
CA VAL A 14 -2.20 0.31 -0.71
C VAL A 14 -3.51 0.98 -0.31
N LEU A 15 -4.46 1.14 -1.24
CA LEU A 15 -5.73 1.83 -0.99
C LEU A 15 -6.58 1.14 0.08
N ARG A 16 -6.59 -0.19 0.09
CA ARG A 16 -7.31 -1.01 1.07
C ARG A 16 -6.92 -0.67 2.51
N GLU A 17 -5.66 -0.29 2.75
CA GLU A 17 -5.19 0.12 4.06
C GLU A 17 -5.13 1.64 4.24
N ALA A 18 -4.81 2.39 3.18
CA ALA A 18 -4.68 3.84 3.21
C ALA A 18 -6.00 4.54 3.56
N VAL A 19 -7.11 4.12 2.93
CA VAL A 19 -8.44 4.70 3.19
C VAL A 19 -8.85 4.57 4.66
N PRO A 20 -8.84 3.36 5.27
CA PRO A 20 -9.23 3.22 6.67
C PRO A 20 -8.20 3.81 7.64
N TRP A 21 -6.91 3.93 7.26
CA TRP A 21 -5.90 4.62 8.06
C TRP A 21 -6.09 6.15 8.05
N LEU A 22 -6.38 6.76 6.89
CA LEU A 22 -6.71 8.19 6.76
C LEU A 22 -7.97 8.53 7.55
N LYS A 23 -9.04 7.73 7.39
CA LYS A 23 -10.29 7.90 8.16
C LYS A 23 -10.04 7.80 9.66
N ALA A 24 -9.21 6.85 10.09
CA ALA A 24 -8.84 6.70 11.50
C ALA A 24 -8.08 7.92 12.04
N ARG A 25 -7.11 8.43 11.28
CA ARG A 25 -6.31 9.59 11.68
C ARG A 25 -7.14 10.87 11.77
N ALA A 26 -8.10 11.05 10.85
CA ALA A 26 -9.00 12.20 10.84
C ALA A 26 -10.08 12.12 11.93
N SER A 27 -10.69 10.95 12.14
CA SER A 27 -11.79 10.77 13.11
C SER A 27 -11.31 10.50 14.54
N GLY A 28 -10.05 10.12 14.74
CA GLY A 28 -9.56 9.66 16.04
C GLY A 28 -10.13 8.31 16.48
N VAL A 29 -10.79 7.56 15.58
CA VAL A 29 -11.42 6.27 15.86
C VAL A 29 -10.82 5.17 15.01
N ILE A 30 -10.34 4.10 15.63
CA ILE A 30 -9.88 2.87 14.96
C ILE A 30 -10.71 1.69 15.41
N TYR A 31 -11.12 0.85 14.45
CA TYR A 31 -11.72 -0.44 14.75
C TYR A 31 -10.66 -1.55 14.66
N THR A 32 -10.64 -2.45 15.64
CA THR A 32 -9.82 -3.66 15.60
C THR A 32 -10.26 -4.60 14.47
N ARG A 33 -9.33 -5.42 13.98
CA ARG A 33 -9.62 -6.48 13.00
C ARG A 33 -10.03 -7.76 13.74
N GLY A 34 -11.09 -8.43 13.29
CA GLY A 34 -11.58 -9.68 13.87
C GLY A 34 -13.10 -9.83 13.76
N HIS A 35 -13.61 -10.97 14.27
CA HIS A 35 -15.05 -11.26 14.31
C HIS A 35 -15.81 -10.31 15.25
N ARG A 36 -15.21 -9.95 16.39
CA ARG A 36 -15.67 -8.82 17.23
C ARG A 36 -14.80 -7.60 16.97
N ARG A 37 -15.37 -6.60 16.29
CA ARG A 37 -14.72 -5.31 16.08
C ARG A 37 -14.92 -4.46 17.34
N HIS A 38 -13.83 -4.07 17.98
CA HIS A 38 -13.86 -3.10 19.08
C HIS A 38 -13.46 -1.72 18.56
N LYS A 39 -14.19 -0.71 19.05
CA LYS A 39 -13.93 0.70 18.80
C LYS A 39 -12.84 1.15 19.76
N VAL A 40 -11.72 1.62 19.23
CA VAL A 40 -10.60 2.19 19.98
C VAL A 40 -10.57 3.68 19.69
N LEU A 41 -10.78 4.48 20.73
CA LEU A 41 -10.77 5.94 20.66
C LEU A 41 -9.38 6.45 21.04
N ARG A 42 -8.85 7.41 20.26
CA ARG A 42 -7.56 8.04 20.53
C ARG A 42 -7.52 8.74 21.90
N ALA A 43 -8.65 9.28 22.35
CA ALA A 43 -8.78 9.98 23.62
C ALA A 43 -8.77 9.02 24.83
N GLU A 44 -9.28 7.79 24.66
CA GLU A 44 -9.39 6.81 25.74
C GLU A 44 -8.16 5.90 25.82
N GLU A 45 -7.65 5.45 24.66
CA GLU A 45 -6.56 4.47 24.57
C GLU A 45 -5.50 4.91 23.54
N PRO A 46 -4.69 5.96 23.83
CA PRO A 46 -3.77 6.56 22.86
C PRO A 46 -2.67 5.61 22.39
N GLU A 47 -2.11 4.78 23.28
CA GLU A 47 -1.03 3.84 22.94
C GLU A 47 -1.51 2.74 21.98
N ARG A 48 -2.67 2.14 22.28
CA ARG A 48 -3.30 1.12 21.42
C ARG A 48 -3.72 1.70 20.08
N PHE A 49 -4.26 2.93 20.07
CA PHE A 49 -4.57 3.63 18.83
C PHE A 49 -3.31 3.81 17.96
N ALA A 50 -2.19 4.26 18.55
CA ALA A 50 -0.92 4.45 17.85
C ALA A 50 -0.38 3.13 17.29
N ALA A 51 -0.41 2.04 18.07
CA ALA A 51 0.03 0.72 17.63
C ALA A 51 -0.81 0.19 16.45
N LEU A 52 -2.14 0.34 16.51
CA LEU A 52 -3.03 -0.08 15.42
C LEU A 52 -2.86 0.77 14.15
N ALA A 53 -2.64 2.08 14.31
CA ALA A 53 -2.34 2.98 13.20
C ALA A 53 -1.00 2.63 12.53
N ALA A 54 0.03 2.36 13.33
CA ALA A 54 1.36 1.96 12.83
C ALA A 54 1.31 0.61 12.09
N ASN A 55 0.56 -0.36 12.59
CA ASN A 55 0.39 -1.65 11.93
C ASN A 55 -0.32 -1.53 10.57
N ARG A 56 -1.34 -0.67 10.46
CA ARG A 56 -1.98 -0.38 9.16
C ARG A 56 -1.03 0.31 8.19
N PHE A 57 -0.19 1.22 8.67
CA PHE A 57 0.84 1.85 7.86
C PHE A 57 1.86 0.83 7.34
N ARG A 58 2.35 -0.07 8.20
CA ARG A 58 3.24 -1.17 7.78
C ARG A 58 2.57 -2.09 6.76
N ALA A 59 1.29 -2.37 6.91
CA ALA A 59 0.53 -3.20 5.95
C ALA A 59 0.44 -2.56 4.54
N MET A 60 0.45 -1.23 4.44
CA MET A 60 0.57 -0.54 3.13
C MET A 60 1.89 -0.86 2.42
N GLY A 61 2.95 -1.16 3.18
CA GLY A 61 4.28 -1.45 2.64
C GLY A 61 4.31 -2.62 1.66
N VAL A 62 3.45 -3.62 1.84
CA VAL A 62 3.34 -4.75 0.91
C VAL A 62 2.82 -4.28 -0.45
N GLY A 63 1.78 -3.46 -0.48
CA GLY A 63 1.26 -2.88 -1.72
C GLY A 63 2.28 -1.95 -2.39
N ALA A 64 2.99 -1.15 -1.59
CA ALA A 64 4.04 -0.27 -2.09
C ALA A 64 5.22 -1.04 -2.71
N LEU A 65 5.62 -2.17 -2.12
CA LEU A 65 6.65 -3.04 -2.66
C LEU A 65 6.25 -3.66 -4.01
N VAL A 66 5.01 -4.14 -4.13
CA VAL A 66 4.48 -4.65 -5.40
C VAL A 66 4.49 -3.56 -6.48
N LEU A 67 4.08 -2.33 -6.14
CA LEU A 67 4.15 -1.20 -7.06
C LEU A 67 5.58 -0.87 -7.46
N ALA A 68 6.51 -0.83 -6.51
CA ALA A 68 7.92 -0.55 -6.78
C ALA A 68 8.53 -1.58 -7.74
N LEU A 69 8.21 -2.87 -7.56
CA LEU A 69 8.65 -3.93 -8.47
C LEU A 69 8.05 -3.78 -9.87
N ALA A 70 6.75 -3.44 -9.97
CA ALA A 70 6.11 -3.20 -11.27
C ALA A 70 6.72 -1.99 -12.01
N VAL A 71 7.01 -0.91 -11.29
CA VAL A 71 7.72 0.26 -11.82
C VAL A 71 9.13 -0.10 -12.25
N GLY A 72 9.91 -0.76 -11.39
CA GLY A 72 11.28 -1.17 -11.70
C GLY A 72 11.34 -2.07 -12.94
N TRP A 73 10.42 -3.03 -13.04
CA TRP A 73 10.30 -3.88 -14.22
C TRP A 73 9.98 -3.07 -15.48
N THR A 74 9.03 -2.14 -15.39
CA THR A 74 8.64 -1.29 -16.52
C THR A 74 9.81 -0.44 -17.01
N VAL A 75 10.53 0.21 -16.09
CA VAL A 75 11.73 1.01 -16.41
C VAL A 75 12.80 0.15 -17.07
N TRP A 76 13.06 -1.04 -16.54
CA TRP A 76 14.03 -1.97 -17.12
C TRP A 76 13.66 -2.38 -18.55
N THR A 77 12.38 -2.73 -18.78
CA THR A 77 11.91 -3.09 -20.12
C THR A 77 11.98 -1.92 -21.10
N LEU A 78 11.68 -0.69 -20.63
CA LEU A 78 11.77 0.51 -21.45
C LEU A 78 13.23 0.77 -21.85
N PHE A 79 14.14 0.65 -20.90
CA PHE A 79 15.57 0.84 -21.15
C PHE A 79 16.10 -0.18 -22.16
N GLY A 80 15.74 -1.46 -22.03
CA GLY A 80 16.09 -2.48 -23.01
C GLY A 80 15.53 -2.19 -24.41
N ALA A 81 14.28 -1.75 -24.50
CA ALA A 81 13.67 -1.38 -25.77
C ALA A 81 14.36 -0.17 -26.43
N VAL A 82 14.74 0.85 -25.62
CA VAL A 82 15.48 2.01 -26.11
C VAL A 82 16.87 1.61 -26.60
N LEU A 83 17.60 0.75 -25.89
CA LEU A 83 18.90 0.26 -26.32
C LEU A 83 18.81 -0.51 -27.64
N GLN A 84 17.81 -1.38 -27.78
CA GLN A 84 17.60 -2.14 -29.01
C GLN A 84 17.20 -1.24 -30.19
N ALA A 85 16.43 -0.18 -29.94
CA ALA A 85 16.08 0.81 -30.96
C ALA A 85 17.28 1.69 -31.35
N ALA A 86 18.19 1.99 -30.41
CA ALA A 86 19.37 2.82 -30.64
C ALA A 86 20.53 2.07 -31.30
N ALA A 87 20.62 0.76 -31.08
CA ALA A 87 21.60 -0.13 -31.70
C ALA A 87 20.90 -1.40 -32.21
N PRO A 88 20.22 -1.32 -33.37
CA PRO A 88 19.66 -2.50 -34.02
C PRO A 88 20.83 -3.32 -34.59
N LEU A 89 21.36 -4.23 -33.78
CA LEU A 89 22.19 -5.34 -34.28
C LEU A 89 21.30 -6.36 -35.01
#